data_AF-A0A8H2PY73-F1
#
_entry.id   AF-A0A8H2PY73-F1
#
_cell.length_a   1.000
_cell.length_b   1.000
_cell.length_c   1.000
_cell.angle_alpha   90.00
_cell.angle_beta   90.00
_cell.angle_gamma   90.00
#
_symmetry.space_group_name_H-M   'P 1'
#
loop_
_entity.id
_entity.type
_entity.pdbx_description
1 polymer ?
#
loop_
_entity_poly.entity_id
_entity_poly.type
_entity_poly.pdbx_seq_one_letter_code
_entity_poly.pdbx_strand_id
1 'polypeptide(L)'
;MSPPRRSSYQRLLRWYPPSWRRANGQVMLDTLEQHSEATGHAKPSAGEAWSIRAHGLAERATPPRIVGISAAALLLSLVPTAALWFGAPLNGPGLMGAQFFASVFTSIGAGALLLRAGMLHAEPALFAGIVATPAWVFGGLAGASWSVGFDEADAGGGLSWFGSATGEFMLAGWVLGTIALAPIAFETFRGIRSRTVRRTVSVLVAGPTALALGVGALLLQGTIVASVGVLIAATIHLRSPQTPAHTQRLGRARLSSTARKSLAVATSGAAILGIGCVVFALTGSTWPRIALDSTETMRLGLLGGALVAIITVVSSAIALHPRMGRTAIWAAAVLVVALIVLAASYAGDIDSPLGWTWLLIAATLTGLAGALLLAPVLPGTPLMRAGLIAAISVALAATLGLMVITIAAFVAPVIAVAVTVILWRRPRQQAPVTPFVHAA
;
A
#
# COMPACT_ATOMS: atom_id res chain seq x y z
N MET A 1 42.69 -7.94 25.41
CA MET A 1 41.94 -6.66 25.56
C MET A 1 42.20 -6.03 26.92
N SER A 2 42.42 -4.71 27.01
CA SER A 2 42.27 -4.03 28.30
C SER A 2 40.79 -4.07 28.74
N PRO A 3 40.49 -4.37 30.02
CA PRO A 3 39.11 -4.45 30.54
C PRO A 3 38.19 -3.26 30.14
N PRO A 4 38.66 -1.99 30.12
CA PRO A 4 37.82 -0.87 29.71
C PRO A 4 37.45 -0.87 28.22
N ARG A 5 38.30 -1.42 27.33
CA ARG A 5 38.00 -1.50 25.89
C ARG A 5 36.92 -2.54 25.61
N ARG A 6 37.01 -3.73 26.21
CA ARG A 6 36.02 -4.82 26.05
C ARG A 6 34.64 -4.40 26.52
N SER A 7 34.59 -3.73 27.68
CA SER A 7 33.32 -3.24 28.24
C SER A 7 32.65 -2.19 27.35
N SER A 8 33.42 -1.37 26.63
CA SER A 8 32.89 -0.35 25.71
C SER A 8 32.18 -0.98 24.51
N TYR A 9 32.82 -1.96 23.85
CA TYR A 9 32.18 -2.70 22.76
C TYR A 9 30.98 -3.54 23.23
N GLN A 10 31.06 -4.14 24.42
CA GLN A 10 29.92 -4.86 25.02
C GLN A 10 28.69 -3.96 25.24
N ARG A 11 28.89 -2.68 25.62
CA ARG A 11 27.79 -1.71 25.73
C ARG A 11 27.16 -1.44 24.35
N LEU A 12 27.98 -1.31 23.30
CA LEU A 12 27.48 -1.11 21.93
C LEU A 12 26.72 -2.32 21.40
N LEU A 13 27.13 -3.55 21.75
CA LEU A 13 26.39 -4.73 21.35
C LEU A 13 24.97 -4.79 21.91
N ARG A 14 24.60 -4.04 22.97
CA ARG A 14 23.22 -3.98 23.50
C ARG A 14 22.18 -3.55 22.46
N TRP A 15 22.61 -2.87 21.40
CA TRP A 15 21.76 -2.54 20.25
C TRP A 15 21.28 -3.78 19.49
N TYR A 16 22.01 -4.89 19.53
CA TYR A 16 21.57 -6.18 18.97
C TYR A 16 20.55 -6.88 19.87
N PRO A 17 19.64 -7.69 19.29
CA PRO A 17 18.69 -8.47 20.07
C PRO A 17 19.37 -9.49 21.01
N PRO A 18 18.79 -9.80 22.18
CA PRO A 18 19.40 -10.72 23.15
C PRO A 18 19.71 -12.12 22.61
N SER A 19 18.89 -12.64 21.70
CA SER A 19 19.13 -13.94 21.04
C SER A 19 20.37 -13.90 20.16
N TRP A 20 20.51 -12.86 19.32
CA TRP A 20 21.66 -12.67 18.45
C TRP A 20 22.95 -12.51 19.27
N ARG A 21 22.90 -11.73 20.36
CA ARG A 21 24.07 -11.56 21.24
C ARG A 21 24.54 -12.87 21.87
N ARG A 22 23.62 -13.76 22.24
CA ARG A 22 23.97 -15.08 22.79
C ARG A 22 24.64 -15.98 21.76
N ALA A 23 24.22 -15.90 20.50
CA ALA A 23 24.76 -16.74 19.43
C ALA A 23 26.08 -16.21 18.84
N ASN A 24 26.18 -14.90 18.61
CA ASN A 24 27.24 -14.29 17.81
C ASN A 24 28.09 -13.27 18.60
N GLY A 25 27.69 -12.91 19.81
CA GLY A 25 28.25 -11.78 20.54
C GLY A 25 29.72 -11.95 20.93
N GLN A 26 30.15 -13.16 21.29
CA GLN A 26 31.56 -13.43 21.61
C GLN A 26 32.44 -13.33 20.36
N VAL A 27 32.06 -14.03 19.28
CA VAL A 27 32.78 -13.98 18.00
C VAL A 27 32.91 -12.54 17.49
N MET A 28 31.83 -11.75 17.54
CA MET A 28 31.87 -10.34 17.13
C MET A 28 32.81 -9.49 17.99
N LEU A 29 32.85 -9.71 19.31
CA LEU A 29 33.78 -9.00 20.19
C LEU A 29 35.22 -9.33 19.86
N ASP A 30 35.52 -10.60 19.61
CA ASP A 30 36.87 -11.05 19.30
C ASP A 30 37.34 -10.51 17.94
N THR A 31 36.45 -10.45 16.94
CA THR A 31 36.72 -9.79 15.64
C THR A 31 36.95 -8.29 15.79
N LEU A 32 36.13 -7.60 16.57
CA LEU A 32 36.30 -6.16 16.84
C LEU A 32 37.58 -5.87 17.63
N GLU A 33 38.00 -6.80 18.48
CA GLU A 33 39.27 -6.74 19.19
C GLU A 33 40.44 -6.80 18.21
N GLN A 34 40.49 -7.82 17.34
CA GLN A 34 41.51 -7.96 16.30
C GLN A 34 41.57 -6.73 15.40
N HIS A 35 40.42 -6.19 14.99
CA HIS A 35 40.37 -4.98 14.19
C HIS A 35 40.93 -3.75 14.94
N SER A 36 40.60 -3.61 16.22
CA SER A 36 41.08 -2.50 17.05
C SER A 36 42.59 -2.57 17.33
N GLU A 37 43.15 -3.78 17.43
CA GLU A 37 44.59 -4.00 17.59
C GLU A 37 45.34 -3.65 16.30
N ALA A 38 44.82 -4.09 15.14
CA ALA A 38 45.39 -3.76 13.84
C ALA A 38 45.39 -2.25 13.53
N THR A 39 44.38 -1.52 14.02
CA THR A 39 44.25 -0.07 13.82
C THR A 39 44.80 0.78 14.96
N GLY A 40 45.25 0.17 16.05
CA GLY A 40 45.82 0.86 17.22
C GLY A 40 44.82 1.65 18.07
N HIS A 41 43.51 1.47 17.85
CA HIS A 41 42.49 2.27 18.55
C HIS A 41 42.25 1.79 19.99
N ALA A 42 42.35 2.73 20.95
CA ALA A 42 42.10 2.44 22.36
C ALA A 42 40.61 2.27 22.72
N LYS A 43 39.71 2.84 21.91
CA LYS A 43 38.24 2.85 22.08
C LYS A 43 37.56 2.78 20.71
N PRO A 44 36.28 2.37 20.63
CA PRO A 44 35.51 2.43 19.39
C PRO A 44 35.46 3.86 18.87
N SER A 45 35.74 4.04 17.58
CA SER A 45 35.52 5.31 16.88
C SER A 45 34.03 5.64 16.79
N ALA A 46 33.71 6.92 16.53
CA ALA A 46 32.33 7.35 16.36
C ALA A 46 31.64 6.63 15.19
N GLY A 47 32.38 6.39 14.10
CA GLY A 47 31.90 5.65 12.92
C GLY A 47 31.61 4.18 13.21
N GLU A 48 32.52 3.48 13.89
CA GLU A 48 32.28 2.09 14.32
C GLU A 48 31.09 1.99 15.27
N ALA A 49 31.01 2.90 16.25
CA ALA A 49 29.88 2.93 17.17
C ALA A 49 28.56 3.18 16.43
N TRP A 50 28.54 4.05 15.41
CA TRP A 50 27.36 4.30 14.57
C TRP A 50 26.97 3.05 13.77
N SER A 51 27.94 2.43 13.10
CA SER A 51 27.73 1.23 12.30
C SER A 51 27.17 0.07 13.13
N ILE A 52 27.74 -0.17 14.33
CA ILE A 52 27.29 -1.22 15.25
C ILE A 52 25.83 -0.96 15.70
N ARG A 53 25.45 0.29 15.99
CA ARG A 53 24.07 0.66 16.36
C ARG A 53 23.11 0.42 15.22
N ALA A 54 23.48 0.86 14.02
CA ALA A 54 22.68 0.74 12.82
C ALA A 54 22.38 -0.73 12.49
N HIS A 55 23.42 -1.58 12.44
CA HIS A 55 23.26 -3.01 12.19
C HIS A 55 22.52 -3.72 13.33
N GLY A 56 22.76 -3.33 14.58
CA GLY A 56 22.02 -3.87 15.72
C GLY A 56 20.51 -3.56 15.66
N LEU A 57 20.14 -2.36 15.22
CA LEU A 57 18.74 -1.99 14.99
C LEU A 57 18.15 -2.69 13.76
N ALA A 58 18.94 -2.88 12.70
CA ALA A 58 18.54 -3.65 11.53
C ALA A 58 18.16 -5.09 11.89
N GLU A 59 18.94 -5.75 12.75
CA GLU A 59 18.63 -7.09 13.28
C GLU A 59 17.34 -7.15 14.11
N ARG A 60 16.85 -6.01 14.59
CA ARG A 60 15.55 -5.93 15.28
C ARG A 60 14.37 -5.76 14.33
N ALA A 61 14.60 -5.40 13.06
CA ALA A 61 13.57 -5.26 12.04
C ALA A 61 13.13 -6.64 11.50
N THR A 62 12.56 -7.46 12.38
CA THR A 62 12.08 -8.80 12.01
C THR A 62 10.77 -8.71 11.20
N PRO A 63 10.48 -9.66 10.30
CA PRO A 63 9.24 -9.64 9.52
C PRO A 63 7.95 -9.46 10.31
N PRO A 64 7.75 -10.14 11.46
CA PRO A 64 6.54 -9.94 12.27
C PRO A 64 6.42 -8.51 12.80
N ARG A 65 7.54 -7.86 13.15
CA ARG A 65 7.54 -6.48 13.64
C ARG A 65 7.24 -5.49 12.52
N ILE A 66 7.79 -5.69 11.33
CA ILE A 66 7.51 -4.84 10.16
C ILE A 66 6.01 -4.91 9.83
N VAL A 67 5.45 -6.12 9.78
CA VAL A 67 4.01 -6.32 9.58
C VAL A 67 3.20 -5.68 10.71
N GLY A 68 3.58 -5.87 11.96
CA GLY A 68 2.89 -5.29 13.12
C GLY A 68 2.86 -3.77 13.11
N ILE A 69 3.99 -3.13 12.81
CA ILE A 69 4.09 -1.66 12.69
C ILE A 69 3.24 -1.17 11.51
N SER A 70 3.29 -1.86 10.36
CA SER A 70 2.50 -1.49 9.18
C SER A 70 0.99 -1.66 9.41
N ALA A 71 0.59 -2.69 10.16
CA ALA A 71 -0.80 -2.91 10.57
C ALA A 71 -1.26 -1.83 11.55
N ALA A 72 -0.44 -1.45 12.53
CA ALA A 72 -0.74 -0.35 13.44
C ALA A 72 -0.87 0.99 12.70
N ALA A 73 0.03 1.26 11.73
CA ALA A 73 -0.06 2.42 10.86
C ALA A 73 -1.39 2.48 10.10
N LEU A 74 -1.80 1.35 9.51
CA LEU A 74 -3.07 1.22 8.81
C LEU A 74 -4.24 1.49 9.76
N LEU A 75 -4.31 0.85 10.91
CA LEU A 75 -5.40 1.04 11.87
C LEU A 75 -5.51 2.51 12.32
N LEU A 76 -4.39 3.17 12.60
CA LEU A 76 -4.37 4.59 12.96
C LEU A 76 -4.85 5.48 11.82
N SER A 77 -4.45 5.20 10.57
CA SER A 77 -4.89 5.95 9.39
C SER A 77 -6.39 5.84 9.10
N LEU A 78 -7.03 4.78 9.60
CA LEU A 78 -8.48 4.59 9.46
C LEU A 78 -9.29 5.41 10.47
N VAL A 79 -8.69 5.88 11.57
CA VAL A 79 -9.43 6.59 12.64
C VAL A 79 -10.06 7.90 12.14
N PRO A 80 -9.32 8.81 11.45
CA PRO A 80 -9.92 10.04 10.94
C PRO A 80 -10.95 9.78 9.83
N THR A 81 -10.75 8.71 9.05
CA THR A 81 -11.73 8.28 8.03
C THR A 81 -13.01 7.80 8.69
N ALA A 82 -12.93 6.93 9.69
CA ALA A 82 -14.10 6.49 10.44
C ALA A 82 -14.84 7.67 11.07
N ALA A 83 -14.12 8.62 11.65
CA ALA A 83 -14.69 9.85 12.20
C ALA A 83 -15.51 10.62 11.15
N LEU A 84 -14.96 10.83 9.94
CA LEU A 84 -15.68 11.46 8.83
C LEU A 84 -16.97 10.71 8.47
N TRP A 85 -16.91 9.39 8.38
CA TRP A 85 -18.05 8.55 8.04
C TRP A 85 -19.18 8.58 9.09
N PHE A 86 -18.83 8.79 10.36
CA PHE A 86 -19.80 8.93 11.45
C PHE A 86 -20.17 10.38 11.77
N GLY A 87 -19.73 11.36 10.95
CA GLY A 87 -20.07 12.77 11.12
C GLY A 87 -19.34 13.45 12.29
N ALA A 88 -18.23 12.90 12.76
CA ALA A 88 -17.43 13.50 13.82
C ALA A 88 -16.49 14.59 13.27
N PRO A 89 -16.24 15.67 14.03
CA PRO A 89 -15.38 16.78 13.60
C PRO A 89 -13.92 16.33 13.48
N LEU A 90 -13.26 16.71 12.38
CA LEU A 90 -11.91 16.24 12.04
C LEU A 90 -10.76 16.98 12.74
N ASN A 91 -11.04 18.10 13.40
CA ASN A 91 -10.07 18.96 14.07
C ASN A 91 -9.73 18.53 15.51
N GLY A 92 -10.28 17.41 15.99
CA GLY A 92 -10.00 16.90 17.33
C GLY A 92 -8.53 16.43 17.51
N PRO A 93 -7.89 16.69 18.67
CA PRO A 93 -6.48 16.34 18.91
C PRO A 93 -6.19 14.84 18.78
N GLY A 94 -7.17 13.99 19.11
CA GLY A 94 -7.06 12.53 18.93
C GLY A 94 -6.96 12.10 17.47
N LEU A 95 -7.68 12.78 16.56
CA LEU A 95 -7.67 12.46 15.13
C LEU A 95 -6.37 12.93 14.47
N MET A 96 -5.91 14.13 14.82
CA MET A 96 -4.60 14.63 14.39
C MET A 96 -3.46 13.74 14.91
N GLY A 97 -3.53 13.32 16.17
CA GLY A 97 -2.60 12.36 16.75
C GLY A 97 -2.58 11.04 15.99
N ALA A 98 -3.76 10.48 15.66
CA ALA A 98 -3.86 9.24 14.89
C ALA A 98 -3.21 9.37 13.50
N GLN A 99 -3.48 10.47 12.77
CA GLN A 99 -2.89 10.73 11.46
C GLN A 99 -1.36 10.90 11.53
N PHE A 100 -0.87 11.60 12.55
CA PHE A 100 0.57 11.78 12.79
C PHE A 100 1.25 10.44 13.05
N PHE A 101 0.75 9.64 14.01
CA PHE A 101 1.36 8.35 14.35
C PHE A 101 1.25 7.35 13.20
N ALA A 102 0.17 7.38 12.43
CA ALA A 102 0.04 6.58 11.21
C ALA A 102 1.16 6.88 10.20
N SER A 103 1.47 8.15 9.98
CA SER A 103 2.53 8.60 9.04
C SER A 103 3.93 8.20 9.53
N VAL A 104 4.19 8.34 10.82
CA VAL A 104 5.44 7.91 11.45
C VAL A 104 5.61 6.39 11.35
N PHE A 105 4.59 5.61 11.71
CA PHE A 105 4.66 4.15 11.64
C PHE A 105 4.75 3.64 10.20
N THR A 106 4.09 4.29 9.24
CA THR A 106 4.25 3.98 7.82
C THR A 106 5.69 4.17 7.37
N SER A 107 6.30 5.29 7.75
CA SER A 107 7.71 5.59 7.42
C SER A 107 8.68 4.60 8.04
N ILE A 108 8.47 4.24 9.31
CA ILE A 108 9.28 3.22 10.01
C ILE A 108 9.11 1.85 9.34
N GLY A 109 7.88 1.45 9.01
CA GLY A 109 7.58 0.19 8.32
C GLY A 109 8.23 0.12 6.94
N ALA A 110 8.14 1.20 6.16
CA ALA A 110 8.77 1.33 4.85
C ALA A 110 10.30 1.25 4.94
N GLY A 111 10.91 2.02 5.84
CA GLY A 111 12.37 2.00 6.05
C GLY A 111 12.88 0.63 6.49
N ALA A 112 12.18 -0.01 7.43
CA ALA A 112 12.51 -1.36 7.90
C ALA A 112 12.35 -2.41 6.79
N LEU A 113 11.31 -2.29 5.95
CA LEU A 113 11.12 -3.14 4.79
C LEU A 113 12.26 -2.99 3.77
N LEU A 114 12.61 -1.76 3.39
CA LEU A 114 13.69 -1.49 2.44
C LEU A 114 15.05 -1.98 2.95
N LEU A 115 15.31 -1.80 4.25
CA LEU A 115 16.49 -2.34 4.92
C LEU A 115 16.53 -3.87 4.84
N ARG A 116 15.42 -4.55 5.16
CA ARG A 116 15.37 -6.02 5.12
C ARG A 116 15.41 -6.58 3.70
N ALA A 117 14.86 -5.85 2.73
CA ALA A 117 14.93 -6.19 1.32
C ALA A 117 16.35 -6.03 0.73
N GLY A 118 17.32 -5.51 1.51
CA GLY A 118 18.68 -5.26 1.05
C GLY A 118 18.78 -4.07 0.10
N MET A 119 17.74 -3.25 0.01
CA MET A 119 17.69 -2.05 -0.83
C MET A 119 18.34 -0.84 -0.15
N LEU A 120 18.40 -0.85 1.18
CA LEU A 120 19.06 0.19 1.98
C LEU A 120 20.08 -0.42 2.94
N HIS A 121 21.19 0.28 3.11
CA HIS A 121 22.17 -0.03 4.15
C HIS A 121 21.67 0.47 5.51
N ALA A 122 22.16 -0.14 6.59
CA ALA A 122 21.69 0.14 7.93
C ALA A 122 21.95 1.59 8.37
N GLU A 123 23.10 2.15 7.99
CA GLU A 123 23.53 3.49 8.43
C GLU A 123 22.67 4.62 7.82
N PRO A 124 22.43 4.69 6.50
CA PRO A 124 21.47 5.63 5.93
C PRO A 124 20.06 5.45 6.47
N ALA A 125 19.61 4.20 6.70
CA ALA A 125 18.28 3.93 7.23
C ALA A 125 18.11 4.44 8.66
N LEU A 126 19.11 4.24 9.53
CA LEU A 126 19.11 4.78 10.89
C LEU A 126 19.12 6.32 10.88
N PHE A 127 19.97 6.93 10.05
CA PHE A 127 20.02 8.38 9.91
C PHE A 127 18.67 8.94 9.44
N ALA A 128 18.10 8.38 8.38
CA ALA A 128 16.81 8.77 7.86
C ALA A 128 15.70 8.64 8.91
N GLY A 129 15.70 7.55 9.69
CA GLY A 129 14.76 7.36 10.78
C GLY A 129 14.82 8.46 11.85
N ILE A 130 16.04 8.84 12.28
CA ILE A 130 16.23 9.89 13.30
C ILE A 130 15.79 11.26 12.77
N VAL A 131 16.12 11.60 11.52
CA VAL A 131 15.78 12.91 10.94
C VAL A 131 14.31 12.99 10.51
N ALA A 132 13.70 11.87 10.12
CA ALA A 132 12.29 11.83 9.77
C ALA A 132 11.37 12.12 10.97
N THR A 133 11.78 11.77 12.20
CA THR A 133 10.97 12.07 13.40
C THR A 133 10.67 13.56 13.57
N PRO A 134 11.66 14.47 13.66
CA PRO A 134 11.38 15.90 13.75
C PRO A 134 10.70 16.44 12.48
N ALA A 135 10.97 15.88 11.29
CA ALA A 135 10.25 16.26 10.07
C ALA A 135 8.73 16.04 10.21
N TRP A 136 8.32 14.88 10.73
CA TRP A 136 6.93 14.60 11.03
C TRP A 136 6.37 15.49 12.14
N VAL A 137 7.15 15.79 13.19
CA VAL A 137 6.71 16.70 14.28
C VAL A 137 6.36 18.07 13.71
N PHE A 138 7.23 18.64 12.87
CA PHE A 138 6.94 19.90 12.20
C PHE A 138 5.75 19.80 11.22
N GLY A 139 5.59 18.69 10.51
CA GLY A 139 4.39 18.44 9.69
C GLY A 139 3.10 18.41 10.51
N GLY A 140 3.11 17.79 11.70
CA GLY A 140 1.98 17.80 12.63
C GLY A 140 1.69 19.18 13.20
N LEU A 141 2.74 19.93 13.58
CA LEU A 141 2.61 21.31 14.03
C LEU A 141 2.05 22.22 12.94
N ALA A 142 2.44 22.02 11.68
CA ALA A 142 1.87 22.75 10.55
C ALA A 142 0.37 22.48 10.40
N GLY A 143 -0.07 21.22 10.47
CA GLY A 143 -1.50 20.88 10.41
C GLY A 143 -2.31 21.45 11.58
N ALA A 144 -1.76 21.43 12.79
CA ALA A 144 -2.39 22.02 13.97
C ALA A 144 -2.45 23.55 13.88
N SER A 145 -1.35 24.20 13.46
CA SER A 145 -1.25 25.64 13.22
C SER A 145 -2.28 26.09 12.19
N TRP A 146 -2.40 25.38 11.07
CA TRP A 146 -3.38 25.66 10.03
C TRP A 146 -4.80 25.63 10.58
N SER A 147 -5.12 24.60 11.37
CA SER A 147 -6.47 24.40 11.90
C SER A 147 -6.84 25.51 12.89
N VAL A 148 -5.91 25.90 13.77
CA VAL A 148 -6.10 27.02 14.70
C VAL A 148 -6.25 28.34 13.95
N GLY A 149 -5.39 28.60 12.96
CA GLY A 149 -5.48 29.83 12.16
C GLY A 149 -6.78 29.92 11.35
N PHE A 150 -7.31 28.79 10.90
CA PHE A 150 -8.61 28.72 10.24
C PHE A 150 -9.75 29.09 11.19
N ASP A 151 -9.78 28.50 12.39
CA ASP A 151 -10.80 28.81 13.41
C ASP A 151 -10.73 30.30 13.86
N GLU A 152 -9.52 30.86 13.99
CA GLU A 152 -9.30 32.27 14.33
C GLU A 152 -9.79 33.22 13.23
N ALA A 153 -9.55 32.86 11.96
CA ALA A 153 -10.00 33.63 10.81
C ALA A 153 -11.54 33.58 10.67
N ASP A 154 -12.16 32.41 10.88
CA ASP A 154 -13.61 32.24 10.87
C ASP A 154 -14.30 33.05 11.98
N ALA A 155 -13.63 33.20 13.13
CA ALA A 155 -14.09 34.06 14.22
C ALA A 155 -13.95 35.57 13.92
N GLY A 156 -13.40 35.94 12.75
CA GLY A 156 -13.15 37.34 12.35
C GLY A 156 -12.04 38.02 13.13
N GLY A 157 -11.20 37.25 13.83
CA GLY A 157 -10.08 37.76 14.62
C GLY A 157 -8.78 37.91 13.81
N GLY A 158 -7.77 38.53 14.43
CA GLY A 158 -6.41 38.45 13.94
C GLY A 158 -5.77 37.10 14.29
N LEU A 159 -4.89 36.61 13.42
CA LEU A 159 -4.17 35.36 13.67
C LEU A 159 -3.24 35.48 14.87
N SER A 160 -3.24 34.47 15.74
CA SER A 160 -2.24 34.33 16.79
C SER A 160 -0.87 34.01 16.19
N TRP A 161 0.20 34.12 17.00
CA TRP A 161 1.53 33.68 16.58
C TRP A 161 1.52 32.23 16.08
N PHE A 162 0.80 31.35 16.77
CA PHE A 162 0.69 29.95 16.37
C PHE A 162 -0.13 29.76 15.10
N GLY A 163 -1.28 30.45 14.96
CA GLY A 163 -2.11 30.40 13.74
C GLY A 163 -1.38 30.93 12.50
N SER A 164 -0.46 31.88 12.68
CA SER A 164 0.37 32.42 11.58
C SER A 164 1.57 31.56 11.18
N ALA A 165 2.00 30.61 12.04
CA ALA A 165 3.27 29.88 11.90
C ALA A 165 3.24 28.66 10.95
N THR A 166 2.15 28.46 10.20
CA THR A 166 1.97 27.24 9.39
C THR A 166 3.06 27.09 8.33
N GLY A 167 3.39 28.18 7.63
CA GLY A 167 4.39 28.17 6.56
C GLY A 167 5.78 27.79 7.06
N GLU A 168 6.17 28.29 8.23
CA GLU A 168 7.45 28.03 8.87
C GLU A 168 7.57 26.56 9.29
N PHE A 169 6.50 26.01 9.89
CA PHE A 169 6.47 24.59 10.24
C PHE A 169 6.48 23.68 9.00
N MET A 170 5.74 24.04 7.94
CA MET A 170 5.80 23.30 6.66
C MET A 170 7.22 23.32 6.07
N LEU A 171 7.87 24.49 6.06
CA LEU A 171 9.23 24.65 5.54
C LEU A 171 10.23 23.81 6.34
N ALA A 172 10.18 23.88 7.68
CA ALA A 172 11.04 23.09 8.56
C ALA A 172 10.85 21.58 8.35
N GLY A 173 9.59 21.14 8.28
CA GLY A 173 9.24 19.74 7.99
C GLY A 173 9.75 19.27 6.63
N TRP A 174 9.59 20.10 5.59
CA TRP A 174 10.06 19.80 4.24
C TRP A 174 11.59 19.71 4.14
N VAL A 175 12.31 20.65 4.75
CA VAL A 175 13.78 20.64 4.79
C VAL A 175 14.30 19.39 5.49
N LEU A 176 13.76 19.07 6.67
CA LEU A 176 14.15 17.87 7.41
C LEU A 176 13.78 16.58 6.67
N GLY A 177 12.60 16.53 6.04
CA GLY A 177 12.20 15.40 5.20
C GLY A 177 13.14 15.20 4.02
N THR A 178 13.59 16.29 3.40
CA THR A 178 14.60 16.26 2.32
C THR A 178 15.93 15.71 2.81
N ILE A 179 16.38 16.16 3.99
CA ILE A 179 17.63 15.66 4.61
C ILE A 179 17.50 14.17 4.95
N ALA A 180 16.35 13.71 5.43
CA ALA A 180 16.10 12.30 5.74
C ALA A 180 16.12 11.41 4.48
N LEU A 181 15.56 11.89 3.37
CA LEU A 181 15.45 11.12 2.12
C LEU A 181 16.70 11.19 1.23
N ALA A 182 17.52 12.24 1.33
CA ALA A 182 18.68 12.39 0.45
C ALA A 182 19.68 11.21 0.51
N PRO A 183 20.01 10.63 1.69
CA PRO A 183 20.85 9.42 1.75
C PRO A 183 20.20 8.19 1.10
N ILE A 184 18.88 8.04 1.23
CA ILE A 184 18.11 6.95 0.62
C ILE A 184 18.16 7.06 -0.92
N ALA A 185 17.92 8.27 -1.45
CA ALA A 185 18.03 8.54 -2.88
C ALA A 185 19.47 8.32 -3.38
N PHE A 186 20.47 8.70 -2.58
CA PHE A 186 21.88 8.52 -2.92
C PHE A 186 22.30 7.06 -3.07
N GLU A 187 21.78 6.17 -2.21
CA GLU A 187 21.95 4.72 -2.35
C GLU A 187 21.21 4.16 -3.57
N THR A 188 19.99 4.67 -3.81
CA THR A 188 19.17 4.26 -4.97
C THR A 188 19.88 4.55 -6.30
N PHE A 189 20.58 5.68 -6.39
CA PHE A 189 21.32 6.10 -7.59
C PHE A 189 22.79 5.65 -7.62
N ARG A 190 23.14 4.53 -6.96
CA ARG A 190 24.51 3.99 -6.92
C ARG A 190 25.18 3.78 -8.29
N GLY A 191 24.40 3.64 -9.36
CA GLY A 191 24.89 3.51 -10.74
C GLY A 191 25.52 4.77 -11.32
N ILE A 192 25.27 5.96 -10.74
CA ILE A 192 25.89 7.21 -11.17
C ILE A 192 27.33 7.28 -10.64
N ARG A 193 28.31 7.28 -11.58
CA ARG A 193 29.74 7.28 -11.26
C ARG A 193 30.23 8.57 -10.59
N SER A 194 29.77 9.74 -11.05
CA SER A 194 30.18 11.02 -10.47
C SER A 194 29.50 11.26 -9.11
N ARG A 195 30.30 11.37 -8.05
CA ARG A 195 29.81 11.59 -6.69
C ARG A 195 29.03 12.90 -6.56
N THR A 196 29.49 13.96 -7.22
CA THR A 196 28.82 15.27 -7.21
C THR A 196 27.47 15.19 -7.91
N VAL A 197 27.42 14.64 -9.12
CA VAL A 197 26.16 14.45 -9.87
C VAL A 197 25.19 13.59 -9.05
N ARG A 198 25.67 12.50 -8.44
CA ARG A 198 24.84 11.64 -7.60
C ARG A 198 24.26 12.40 -6.42
N ARG A 199 25.05 13.22 -5.70
CA ARG A 199 24.55 14.06 -4.60
C ARG A 199 23.49 15.05 -5.09
N THR A 200 23.76 15.78 -6.17
CA THR A 200 22.83 16.76 -6.74
C THR A 200 21.51 16.10 -7.13
N VAL A 201 21.54 15.01 -7.89
CA VAL A 201 20.34 14.26 -8.29
C VAL A 201 19.59 13.73 -7.06
N SER A 202 20.30 13.26 -6.04
CA SER A 202 19.67 12.73 -4.81
C SER A 202 18.91 13.82 -4.06
N VAL A 203 19.47 15.02 -3.93
CA VAL A 203 18.79 16.16 -3.29
C VAL A 203 17.61 16.63 -4.14
N LEU A 204 17.80 16.72 -5.47
CA LEU A 204 16.75 17.12 -6.41
C LEU A 204 15.57 16.15 -6.46
N VAL A 205 15.78 14.87 -6.17
CA VAL A 205 14.69 13.88 -6.05
C VAL A 205 14.11 13.87 -4.63
N ALA A 206 14.96 13.98 -3.60
CA ALA A 206 14.53 13.94 -2.20
C ALA A 206 13.62 15.11 -1.84
N GLY A 207 13.88 16.32 -2.34
CA GLY A 207 13.07 17.51 -2.06
C GLY A 207 11.60 17.37 -2.50
N PRO A 208 11.33 17.15 -3.80
CA PRO A 208 9.99 16.88 -4.30
C PRO A 208 9.35 15.64 -3.66
N THR A 209 10.13 14.60 -3.37
CA THR A 209 9.60 13.39 -2.70
C THR A 209 9.15 13.68 -1.28
N ALA A 210 9.93 14.45 -0.51
CA ALA A 210 9.57 14.87 0.85
C ALA A 210 8.28 15.70 0.83
N LEU A 211 8.16 16.62 -0.14
CA LEU A 211 6.95 17.41 -0.33
C LEU A 211 5.74 16.53 -0.67
N ALA A 212 5.89 15.62 -1.63
CA ALA A 212 4.82 14.70 -2.04
C ALA A 212 4.36 13.78 -0.90
N LEU A 213 5.29 13.28 -0.07
CA LEU A 213 4.95 12.49 1.12
C LEU A 213 4.27 13.34 2.21
N GLY A 214 4.74 14.57 2.42
CA GLY A 214 4.12 15.50 3.37
C GLY A 214 2.69 15.87 2.97
N VAL A 215 2.50 16.29 1.71
CA VAL A 215 1.17 16.59 1.15
C VAL A 215 0.28 15.34 1.16
N GLY A 216 0.82 14.19 0.75
CA GLY A 216 0.09 12.93 0.80
C GLY A 216 -0.35 12.55 2.21
N ALA A 217 0.44 12.85 3.24
CA ALA A 217 0.08 12.60 4.63
C ALA A 217 -0.94 13.60 5.20
N LEU A 218 -1.07 14.80 4.63
CA LEU A 218 -2.17 15.72 4.95
C LEU A 218 -3.50 15.21 4.37
N LEU A 219 -3.47 14.46 3.27
CA LEU A 219 -4.64 13.83 2.70
C LEU A 219 -4.99 12.55 3.47
N LEU A 220 -6.23 12.44 3.95
CA LEU A 220 -6.76 11.25 4.64
C LEU A 220 -6.45 9.95 3.88
N GLN A 221 -6.57 9.98 2.55
CA GLN A 221 -6.37 8.84 1.68
C GLN A 221 -4.89 8.46 1.48
N GLY A 222 -3.96 9.43 1.54
CA GLY A 222 -2.56 9.18 1.20
C GLY A 222 -1.87 8.29 2.22
N THR A 223 -2.08 8.52 3.52
CA THR A 223 -1.54 7.68 4.59
C THR A 223 -2.13 6.27 4.58
N ILE A 224 -3.42 6.13 4.23
CA ILE A 224 -4.07 4.83 4.06
C ILE A 224 -3.41 4.04 2.93
N VAL A 225 -3.29 4.64 1.74
CA VAL A 225 -2.68 4.00 0.57
C VAL A 225 -1.23 3.61 0.86
N ALA A 226 -0.46 4.50 1.49
CA ALA A 226 0.93 4.22 1.86
C ALA A 226 1.02 3.06 2.87
N SER A 227 0.18 3.06 3.91
CA SER A 227 0.14 1.99 4.93
C SER A 227 -0.21 0.63 4.33
N VAL A 228 -1.25 0.58 3.49
CA VAL A 228 -1.64 -0.64 2.76
C VAL A 228 -0.52 -1.10 1.84
N GLY A 229 0.11 -0.19 1.10
CA GLY A 229 1.22 -0.49 0.20
C GLY A 229 2.41 -1.11 0.93
N VAL A 230 2.84 -0.50 2.04
CA VAL A 230 3.93 -1.02 2.87
C VAL A 230 3.57 -2.38 3.47
N LEU A 231 2.34 -2.55 3.97
CA LEU A 231 1.86 -3.81 4.51
C LEU A 231 1.90 -4.91 3.43
N ILE A 232 1.32 -4.67 2.26
CA ILE A 232 1.33 -5.64 1.15
C ILE A 232 2.77 -5.97 0.75
N ALA A 233 3.62 -4.96 0.55
CA ALA A 233 5.02 -5.17 0.17
C ALA A 233 5.79 -5.96 1.23
N ALA A 234 5.58 -5.69 2.53
CA ALA A 234 6.17 -6.43 3.62
C ALA A 234 5.73 -7.90 3.63
N THR A 235 4.44 -8.16 3.37
CA THR A 235 3.91 -9.53 3.35
C THR A 235 4.40 -10.34 2.15
N ILE A 236 4.62 -9.70 1.01
CA ILE A 236 5.15 -10.35 -0.19
C ILE A 236 6.65 -10.60 -0.06
N HIS A 237 7.44 -9.58 0.30
CA HIS A 237 8.90 -9.67 0.30
C HIS A 237 9.47 -10.44 1.50
N LEU A 238 8.75 -10.49 2.63
CA LEU A 238 9.25 -11.12 3.85
C LEU A 238 8.70 -12.53 4.06
N ARG A 239 8.04 -13.11 3.06
CA ARG A 239 7.71 -14.54 3.05
C ARG A 239 8.99 -15.35 3.01
N SER A 240 9.30 -16.02 4.12
CA SER A 240 10.33 -17.05 4.17
C SER A 240 10.03 -18.12 3.10
N PRO A 241 10.97 -18.44 2.19
CA PRO A 241 10.86 -19.59 1.32
C PRO A 241 11.07 -20.87 2.16
N GLN A 242 10.10 -21.22 3.00
CA GLN A 242 10.12 -22.47 3.78
C GLN A 242 9.18 -23.53 3.21
N THR A 243 8.93 -23.50 1.90
CA THR A 243 8.37 -24.66 1.22
C THR A 243 9.19 -24.90 -0.04
N PRO A 244 9.93 -26.02 -0.14
CA PRO A 244 10.71 -26.32 -1.33
C PRO A 244 9.78 -26.30 -2.53
N ALA A 245 10.19 -25.58 -3.58
CA ALA A 245 9.48 -25.43 -4.85
C ALA A 245 9.24 -26.76 -5.61
N HIS A 246 9.56 -27.90 -5.00
CA HIS A 246 9.44 -29.23 -5.58
C HIS A 246 8.01 -29.79 -5.55
N THR A 247 7.16 -29.36 -4.60
CA THR A 247 5.74 -29.79 -4.55
C THR A 247 4.75 -28.81 -5.19
N GLN A 248 5.15 -27.57 -5.48
CA GLN A 248 4.24 -26.56 -6.04
C GLN A 248 4.17 -26.56 -7.58
N ARG A 249 4.98 -27.40 -8.24
CA ARG A 249 4.90 -27.69 -9.69
C ARG A 249 3.98 -28.86 -10.03
N LEU A 250 3.26 -29.42 -9.07
CA LEU A 250 2.15 -30.34 -9.36
C LEU A 250 1.00 -29.53 -9.98
N GLY A 251 0.98 -29.53 -11.32
CA GLY A 251 -0.10 -29.14 -12.23
C GLY A 251 -1.16 -28.18 -11.69
N ARG A 252 -0.95 -26.86 -11.85
CA ARG A 252 -2.08 -25.92 -11.84
C ARG A 252 -3.06 -26.36 -12.94
N ALA A 253 -4.24 -26.83 -12.54
CA ALA A 253 -5.28 -27.29 -13.46
C ALA A 253 -5.55 -26.23 -14.53
N ARG A 254 -5.24 -26.52 -15.79
CA ARG A 254 -5.52 -25.59 -16.89
C ARG A 254 -7.00 -25.67 -17.22
N LEU A 255 -7.63 -24.52 -17.47
CA LEU A 255 -9.00 -24.49 -18.02
C LEU A 255 -9.04 -25.32 -19.31
N SER A 256 -10.06 -26.18 -19.42
CA SER A 256 -10.33 -26.95 -20.64
C SER A 256 -10.55 -26.02 -21.83
N SER A 257 -10.28 -26.51 -23.04
CA SER A 257 -10.48 -25.74 -24.27
C SER A 257 -11.93 -25.30 -24.44
N THR A 258 -12.89 -26.16 -24.08
CA THR A 258 -14.33 -25.88 -24.12
C THR A 258 -14.72 -24.79 -23.12
N ALA A 259 -14.28 -24.88 -21.86
CA ALA A 259 -14.54 -23.85 -20.86
C ALA A 259 -13.94 -22.50 -21.24
N ARG A 260 -12.76 -22.50 -21.88
CA ARG A 260 -12.12 -21.27 -22.36
C ARG A 260 -12.91 -20.62 -23.49
N LYS A 261 -13.43 -21.41 -24.43
CA LYS A 261 -14.28 -20.91 -25.52
C LYS A 261 -15.59 -20.34 -25.00
N SER A 262 -16.28 -21.02 -24.08
CA SER A 262 -17.53 -20.52 -23.50
C SER A 262 -17.32 -19.22 -22.71
N LEU A 263 -16.24 -19.13 -21.92
CA LEU A 263 -15.87 -17.89 -21.22
C LEU A 263 -15.55 -16.74 -22.19
N ALA A 264 -14.86 -17.01 -23.30
CA ALA A 264 -14.56 -15.99 -24.30
C ALA A 264 -15.83 -15.47 -24.98
N VAL A 265 -16.80 -16.34 -25.28
CA VAL A 265 -18.10 -15.93 -25.82
C VAL A 265 -18.88 -15.10 -24.80
N ALA A 266 -18.96 -15.55 -23.54
CA ALA A 266 -19.66 -14.82 -22.48
C ALA A 266 -19.07 -13.42 -22.25
N THR A 267 -17.73 -13.31 -22.22
CA THR A 267 -17.03 -12.02 -22.05
C THR A 267 -17.13 -11.14 -23.29
N SER A 268 -17.16 -11.71 -24.50
CA SER A 268 -17.44 -10.94 -25.73
C SER A 268 -18.85 -10.36 -25.72
N GLY A 269 -19.85 -11.16 -25.33
CA GLY A 269 -21.24 -10.70 -25.18
C GLY A 269 -21.37 -9.60 -24.13
N ALA A 270 -20.73 -9.76 -22.96
CA ALA A 270 -20.68 -8.74 -21.92
C ALA A 270 -20.00 -7.45 -22.39
N ALA A 271 -18.94 -7.54 -23.19
CA ALA A 271 -18.29 -6.36 -23.78
C ALA A 271 -19.24 -5.59 -24.71
N ILE A 272 -19.92 -6.30 -25.63
CA ILE A 272 -20.86 -5.66 -26.58
C ILE A 272 -22.02 -5.02 -25.85
N LEU A 273 -22.68 -5.76 -24.95
CA LEU A 273 -23.81 -5.25 -24.17
C LEU A 273 -23.39 -4.06 -23.30
N GLY A 274 -22.23 -4.16 -22.64
CA GLY A 274 -21.72 -3.11 -21.79
C GLY A 274 -21.34 -1.84 -22.55
N ILE A 275 -20.73 -1.97 -23.74
CA ILE A 275 -20.50 -0.82 -24.65
C ILE A 275 -21.85 -0.20 -25.04
N GLY A 276 -22.87 -1.01 -25.34
CA GLY A 276 -24.22 -0.54 -25.60
C GLY A 276 -24.80 0.28 -24.44
N CYS A 277 -24.68 -0.20 -23.21
CA CYS A 277 -25.08 0.52 -22.01
C CYS A 277 -24.34 1.86 -21.84
N VAL A 278 -23.04 1.89 -22.11
CA VAL A 278 -22.23 3.12 -22.06
C VAL A 278 -22.68 4.12 -23.12
N VAL A 279 -22.86 3.68 -24.37
CA VAL A 279 -23.33 4.55 -25.46
C VAL A 279 -24.72 5.09 -25.14
N PHE A 280 -25.61 4.25 -24.61
CA PHE A 280 -26.94 4.68 -24.19
C PHE A 280 -26.89 5.68 -23.04
N ALA A 281 -26.06 5.45 -22.01
CA ALA A 281 -25.88 6.37 -20.89
C ALA A 281 -25.42 7.76 -21.33
N LEU A 282 -24.55 7.83 -22.35
CA LEU A 282 -23.92 9.07 -22.80
C LEU A 282 -24.70 9.80 -23.90
N THR A 283 -25.46 9.07 -24.72
CA THR A 283 -26.10 9.63 -25.93
C THR A 283 -27.61 9.44 -25.96
N GLY A 284 -28.19 8.69 -25.02
CA GLY A 284 -29.61 8.28 -25.06
C GLY A 284 -30.59 9.45 -25.12
N SER A 285 -30.28 10.58 -24.49
CA SER A 285 -31.12 11.78 -24.52
C SER A 285 -31.25 12.41 -25.91
N THR A 286 -30.36 12.09 -26.84
CA THR A 286 -30.41 12.57 -28.23
C THR A 286 -31.26 11.66 -29.13
N TRP A 287 -31.78 10.55 -28.62
CA TRP A 287 -32.44 9.53 -29.43
C TRP A 287 -33.92 9.89 -29.67
N PRO A 288 -34.36 10.05 -30.95
CA PRO A 288 -35.66 10.64 -31.27
C PRO A 288 -36.90 9.89 -30.76
N ARG A 289 -36.76 8.61 -30.35
CA ARG A 289 -37.89 7.73 -29.97
C ARG A 289 -37.93 7.39 -28.48
N ILE A 290 -36.94 7.84 -27.70
CA ILE A 290 -36.81 7.56 -26.27
C ILE A 290 -36.54 8.92 -25.62
N ALA A 291 -37.57 9.78 -25.56
CA ALA A 291 -37.46 11.12 -24.97
C ALA A 291 -37.41 11.03 -23.43
N LEU A 292 -36.34 10.43 -22.90
CA LEU A 292 -35.98 10.46 -21.49
C LEU A 292 -34.96 11.59 -21.30
N ASP A 293 -35.00 12.25 -20.14
CA ASP A 293 -33.97 13.25 -19.80
C ASP A 293 -32.57 12.60 -19.78
N SER A 294 -31.55 13.41 -20.03
CA SER A 294 -30.13 13.08 -19.88
C SER A 294 -29.81 12.37 -18.57
N THR A 295 -30.40 12.79 -17.45
CA THR A 295 -30.20 12.16 -16.14
C THR A 295 -30.77 10.74 -16.09
N GLU A 296 -31.95 10.53 -16.66
CA GLU A 296 -32.64 9.24 -16.65
C GLU A 296 -32.00 8.23 -17.60
N THR A 297 -31.59 8.67 -18.79
CA THR A 297 -30.83 7.84 -19.73
C THR A 297 -29.48 7.41 -19.17
N MET A 298 -28.76 8.34 -18.53
CA MET A 298 -27.53 8.02 -17.80
C MET A 298 -27.77 6.99 -16.70
N ARG A 299 -28.80 7.21 -15.85
CA ARG A 299 -29.16 6.29 -14.75
C ARG A 299 -29.45 4.88 -15.25
N LEU A 300 -30.30 4.73 -16.26
CA LEU A 300 -30.66 3.43 -16.83
C LEU A 300 -29.48 2.74 -17.51
N GLY A 301 -28.62 3.51 -18.19
CA GLY A 301 -27.39 2.99 -18.77
C GLY A 301 -26.39 2.49 -17.73
N LEU A 302 -26.23 3.21 -16.60
CA LEU A 302 -25.40 2.78 -15.47
C LEU A 302 -25.97 1.53 -14.78
N LEU A 303 -27.28 1.47 -14.57
CA LEU A 303 -27.97 0.31 -14.02
C LEU A 303 -27.74 -0.93 -14.90
N GLY A 304 -28.02 -0.83 -16.20
CA GLY A 304 -27.80 -1.91 -17.15
C GLY A 304 -26.33 -2.32 -17.23
N GLY A 305 -25.42 -1.34 -17.25
CA GLY A 305 -23.98 -1.56 -17.24
C GLY A 305 -23.49 -2.30 -16.00
N ALA A 306 -24.02 -1.98 -14.81
CA ALA A 306 -23.71 -2.67 -13.56
C ALA A 306 -24.15 -4.14 -13.58
N LEU A 307 -25.34 -4.43 -14.11
CA LEU A 307 -25.84 -5.79 -14.27
C LEU A 307 -25.00 -6.59 -15.29
N VAL A 308 -24.62 -5.98 -16.41
CA VAL A 308 -23.75 -6.61 -17.40
C VAL A 308 -22.35 -6.89 -16.81
N ALA A 309 -21.83 -6.00 -15.97
CA ALA A 309 -20.53 -6.17 -15.31
C ALA A 309 -20.44 -7.44 -14.45
N ILE A 310 -21.56 -7.96 -13.94
CA ILE A 310 -21.63 -9.24 -13.20
C ILE A 310 -21.07 -10.38 -14.05
N ILE A 311 -21.41 -10.42 -15.34
CA ILE A 311 -20.92 -11.45 -16.27
C ILE A 311 -19.40 -11.40 -16.39
N THR A 312 -18.84 -10.19 -16.49
CA THR A 312 -17.39 -9.96 -16.55
C THR A 312 -16.69 -10.41 -15.27
N VAL A 313 -17.26 -10.09 -14.10
CA VAL A 313 -16.71 -10.47 -12.78
C VAL A 313 -16.70 -12.00 -12.62
N VAL A 314 -17.83 -12.66 -12.88
CA VAL A 314 -17.95 -14.13 -12.78
C VAL A 314 -16.99 -14.81 -13.73
N SER A 315 -16.92 -14.36 -14.99
CA SER A 315 -16.01 -14.93 -15.99
C SER A 315 -14.54 -14.75 -15.62
N SER A 316 -14.19 -13.58 -15.07
CA SER A 316 -12.83 -13.29 -14.58
C SER A 316 -12.47 -14.18 -13.39
N ALA A 317 -13.40 -14.42 -12.47
CA ALA A 317 -13.19 -15.29 -11.32
C ALA A 317 -12.96 -16.74 -11.72
N ILE A 318 -13.74 -17.25 -12.68
CA ILE A 318 -13.53 -18.60 -13.24
C ILE A 318 -12.16 -18.66 -13.93
N ALA A 319 -11.76 -17.61 -14.65
CA ALA A 319 -10.45 -17.52 -15.29
C ALA A 319 -9.28 -17.49 -14.28
N LEU A 320 -9.47 -16.85 -13.12
CA LEU A 320 -8.48 -16.71 -12.05
C LEU A 320 -8.47 -17.88 -11.05
N HIS A 321 -9.57 -18.65 -10.95
CA HIS A 321 -9.73 -19.76 -10.01
C HIS A 321 -8.57 -20.78 -10.06
N PRO A 322 -8.04 -21.20 -11.22
CA PRO A 322 -6.87 -22.09 -11.27
C PRO A 322 -5.60 -21.56 -10.59
N ARG A 323 -5.48 -20.24 -10.44
CA ARG A 323 -4.29 -19.58 -9.88
C ARG A 323 -4.50 -19.18 -8.43
N MET A 324 -5.69 -18.67 -8.11
CA MET A 324 -6.02 -18.08 -6.80
C MET A 324 -6.88 -19.01 -5.94
N GLY A 325 -7.45 -20.08 -6.50
CA GLY A 325 -8.33 -21.00 -5.79
C GLY A 325 -9.63 -20.34 -5.34
N ARG A 326 -10.14 -20.77 -4.17
CA ARG A 326 -11.41 -20.31 -3.61
C ARG A 326 -11.46 -18.82 -3.30
N THR A 327 -10.33 -18.14 -3.12
CA THR A 327 -10.35 -16.69 -2.80
C THR A 327 -10.85 -15.85 -3.96
N ALA A 328 -10.59 -16.24 -5.22
CA ALA A 328 -11.16 -15.57 -6.38
C ALA A 328 -12.69 -15.72 -6.43
N ILE A 329 -13.24 -16.87 -6.00
CA ILE A 329 -14.68 -17.08 -5.96
C ILE A 329 -15.33 -16.21 -4.88
N TRP A 330 -14.78 -16.19 -3.67
CA TRP A 330 -15.33 -15.37 -2.58
C TRP A 330 -15.25 -13.88 -2.89
N ALA A 331 -14.12 -13.40 -3.41
CA ALA A 331 -13.98 -12.00 -3.82
C ALA A 331 -15.00 -11.63 -4.91
N ALA A 332 -15.18 -12.50 -5.92
CA ALA A 332 -16.15 -12.26 -6.97
C ALA A 332 -17.60 -12.35 -6.49
N ALA A 333 -17.94 -13.26 -5.58
CA ALA A 333 -19.27 -13.33 -4.99
C ALA A 333 -19.62 -12.02 -4.27
N VAL A 334 -18.70 -11.49 -3.46
CA VAL A 334 -18.87 -10.20 -2.79
C VAL A 334 -18.99 -9.06 -3.81
N LEU A 335 -18.15 -9.04 -4.85
CA LEU A 335 -18.21 -8.00 -5.90
C LEU A 335 -19.50 -8.08 -6.73
N VAL A 336 -20.05 -9.27 -6.97
CA VAL A 336 -21.36 -9.44 -7.61
C VAL A 336 -22.46 -8.85 -6.73
N VAL A 337 -22.45 -9.11 -5.42
CA VAL A 337 -23.38 -8.47 -4.49
C VAL A 337 -23.22 -6.94 -4.53
N ALA A 338 -21.98 -6.43 -4.57
CA ALA A 338 -21.71 -5.01 -4.69
C ALA A 338 -22.34 -4.39 -5.95
N LEU A 339 -22.21 -5.08 -7.10
CA LEU A 339 -22.81 -4.65 -8.38
C LEU A 339 -24.34 -4.71 -8.38
N ILE A 340 -24.93 -5.69 -7.70
CA ILE A 340 -26.39 -5.76 -7.51
C ILE A 340 -26.87 -4.59 -6.65
N VAL A 341 -26.17 -4.30 -5.55
CA VAL A 341 -26.48 -3.15 -4.69
C VAL A 341 -26.30 -1.83 -5.44
N LEU A 342 -25.28 -1.71 -6.30
CA LEU A 342 -25.09 -0.56 -7.19
C LEU A 342 -26.24 -0.44 -8.21
N ALA A 343 -26.67 -1.54 -8.82
CA ALA A 343 -27.82 -1.52 -9.73
C ALA A 343 -29.09 -1.07 -8.98
N ALA A 344 -29.29 -1.52 -7.74
CA ALA A 344 -30.38 -1.09 -6.89
C ALA A 344 -30.30 0.39 -6.53
N SER A 345 -29.09 0.96 -6.33
CA SER A 345 -28.93 2.40 -6.09
C SER A 345 -29.41 3.26 -7.27
N TYR A 346 -29.33 2.73 -8.49
CA TYR A 346 -29.83 3.41 -9.70
C TYR A 346 -31.28 3.05 -10.07
N ALA A 347 -31.87 2.04 -9.42
CA ALA A 347 -33.27 1.65 -9.67
C ALA A 347 -34.27 2.57 -8.96
N GLY A 348 -33.84 3.22 -7.87
CA GLY A 348 -34.65 4.15 -7.10
C GLY A 348 -34.71 5.57 -7.69
N ASP A 349 -35.49 6.42 -7.04
CA ASP A 349 -35.61 7.83 -7.40
C ASP A 349 -34.30 8.59 -7.13
N ILE A 350 -33.96 9.56 -7.99
CA ILE A 350 -32.67 10.26 -7.98
C ILE A 350 -32.47 11.05 -6.68
N ASP A 351 -33.56 11.56 -6.12
CA ASP A 351 -33.55 12.36 -4.89
C ASP A 351 -33.70 11.50 -3.62
N SER A 352 -33.73 10.17 -3.75
CA SER A 352 -33.87 9.30 -2.58
C SER A 352 -32.58 9.27 -1.75
N PRO A 353 -32.63 9.61 -0.45
CA PRO A 353 -31.46 9.49 0.43
C PRO A 353 -30.92 8.06 0.52
N LEU A 354 -31.76 7.06 0.20
CA LEU A 354 -31.36 5.65 0.15
C LEU A 354 -30.37 5.34 -0.99
N GLY A 355 -30.42 6.06 -2.11
CA GLY A 355 -29.51 5.85 -3.25
C GLY A 355 -28.05 6.03 -2.83
N TRP A 356 -27.76 7.07 -2.05
CA TRP A 356 -26.44 7.30 -1.47
C TRP A 356 -26.02 6.19 -0.51
N THR A 357 -26.91 5.75 0.39
CA THR A 357 -26.63 4.65 1.32
C THR A 357 -26.28 3.36 0.57
N TRP A 358 -27.03 3.01 -0.47
CA TRP A 358 -26.74 1.84 -1.31
C TRP A 358 -25.38 1.96 -2.00
N LEU A 359 -25.04 3.14 -2.52
CA LEU A 359 -23.74 3.37 -3.13
C LEU A 359 -22.58 3.18 -2.13
N LEU A 360 -22.73 3.65 -0.89
CA LEU A 360 -21.74 3.45 0.17
C LEU A 360 -21.61 1.97 0.56
N ILE A 361 -22.71 1.23 0.61
CA ILE A 361 -22.70 -0.23 0.84
C ILE A 361 -21.96 -0.93 -0.32
N ALA A 362 -22.26 -0.57 -1.58
CA ALA A 362 -21.58 -1.12 -2.75
C ALA A 362 -20.06 -0.82 -2.74
N ALA A 363 -19.66 0.39 -2.37
CA ALA A 363 -18.26 0.76 -2.21
C ALA A 363 -17.56 -0.06 -1.10
N THR A 364 -18.25 -0.29 0.02
CA THR A 364 -17.75 -1.11 1.13
C THR A 364 -17.54 -2.56 0.73
N LEU A 365 -18.52 -3.15 0.03
CA LEU A 365 -18.41 -4.50 -0.52
C LEU A 365 -17.31 -4.61 -1.57
N THR A 366 -17.11 -3.57 -2.39
CA THR A 366 -16.00 -3.50 -3.36
C THR A 366 -14.65 -3.51 -2.64
N GLY A 367 -14.51 -2.75 -1.56
CA GLY A 367 -13.34 -2.79 -0.68
C GLY A 367 -13.08 -4.18 -0.09
N LEU A 368 -14.14 -4.85 0.39
CA LEU A 368 -14.06 -6.21 0.92
C LEU A 368 -13.62 -7.22 -0.14
N ALA A 369 -14.16 -7.15 -1.35
CA ALA A 369 -13.74 -7.99 -2.46
C ALA A 369 -12.24 -7.83 -2.76
N GLY A 370 -11.74 -6.59 -2.78
CA GLY A 370 -10.32 -6.30 -2.93
C GLY A 370 -9.47 -6.88 -1.80
N ALA A 371 -9.90 -6.73 -0.55
CA ALA A 371 -9.20 -7.27 0.62
C ALA A 371 -9.15 -8.81 0.62
N LEU A 372 -10.23 -9.47 0.19
CA LEU A 372 -10.28 -10.94 0.06
C LEU A 372 -9.31 -11.48 -0.99
N LEU A 373 -9.04 -10.74 -2.08
CA LEU A 373 -8.02 -11.12 -3.06
C LEU A 373 -6.61 -11.11 -2.45
N LEU A 374 -6.39 -10.30 -1.40
CA LEU A 374 -5.14 -10.23 -0.66
C LEU A 374 -5.06 -11.25 0.48
N ALA A 375 -6.17 -11.87 0.90
CA ALA A 375 -6.20 -12.84 1.99
C ALA A 375 -5.12 -13.96 1.90
N PRO A 376 -4.82 -14.54 0.71
CA PRO A 376 -3.77 -15.54 0.59
C PRO A 376 -2.37 -15.06 0.93
N VAL A 377 -2.09 -13.75 0.82
CA VAL A 377 -0.77 -13.17 1.08
C VAL A 377 -0.59 -12.66 2.51
N LEU A 378 -1.70 -12.44 3.24
CA LEU A 378 -1.65 -11.90 4.60
C LEU A 378 -1.04 -12.90 5.61
N PRO A 379 -0.15 -12.44 6.51
CA PRO A 379 0.55 -13.28 7.47
C PRO A 379 -0.28 -13.55 8.72
N GLY A 380 0.23 -14.44 9.59
CA GLY A 380 -0.25 -14.69 10.95
C GLY A 380 -1.47 -15.60 11.10
N THR A 381 -2.03 -15.56 12.32
CA THR A 381 -3.16 -16.40 12.75
C THR A 381 -4.45 -16.04 12.02
N PRO A 382 -5.45 -16.93 11.95
CA PRO A 382 -6.72 -16.63 11.29
C PRO A 382 -7.40 -15.38 11.82
N LEU A 383 -7.32 -15.12 13.13
CA LEU A 383 -7.85 -13.90 13.75
C LEU A 383 -7.13 -12.64 13.26
N MET A 384 -5.80 -12.66 13.22
CA MET A 384 -5.01 -11.52 12.73
C MET A 384 -5.28 -11.27 11.24
N ARG A 385 -5.40 -12.34 10.44
CA ARG A 385 -5.78 -12.23 9.03
C ARG A 385 -7.17 -11.63 8.86
N ALA A 386 -8.15 -12.06 9.64
CA ALA A 386 -9.49 -11.49 9.61
C ALA A 386 -9.47 -9.99 9.94
N GLY A 387 -8.71 -9.60 10.98
CA GLY A 387 -8.51 -8.19 11.33
C GLY A 387 -7.84 -7.37 10.22
N LEU A 388 -6.80 -7.91 9.57
CA LEU A 388 -6.14 -7.26 8.43
C LEU A 388 -7.05 -7.16 7.21
N ILE A 389 -7.85 -8.20 6.91
CA ILE A 389 -8.85 -8.16 5.83
C ILE A 389 -9.88 -7.07 6.12
N ALA A 390 -10.39 -6.97 7.34
CA ALA A 390 -11.33 -5.93 7.73
C ALA A 390 -10.70 -4.53 7.59
N ALA A 391 -9.48 -4.32 8.09
CA ALA A 391 -8.79 -3.03 7.97
C ALA A 391 -8.51 -2.64 6.51
N ILE A 392 -8.00 -3.57 5.69
CA ILE A 392 -7.77 -3.33 4.26
C ILE A 392 -9.08 -3.11 3.51
N SER A 393 -10.16 -3.80 3.90
CA SER A 393 -11.49 -3.61 3.31
C SER A 393 -11.98 -2.19 3.52
N VAL A 394 -11.91 -1.67 4.76
CA VAL A 394 -12.31 -0.28 5.08
C VAL A 394 -11.41 0.71 4.34
N ALA A 395 -10.09 0.47 4.33
CA ALA A 395 -9.13 1.30 3.61
C ALA A 395 -9.45 1.39 2.11
N LEU A 396 -9.66 0.24 1.47
CA LEU A 396 -9.99 0.18 0.05
C LEU A 396 -11.36 0.80 -0.22
N ALA A 397 -12.36 0.57 0.63
CA ALA A 397 -13.68 1.18 0.49
C ALA A 397 -13.62 2.71 0.51
N ALA A 398 -12.88 3.28 1.48
CA ALA A 398 -12.77 4.73 1.67
C ALA A 398 -11.91 5.44 0.62
N THR A 399 -11.01 4.73 -0.05
CA THR A 399 -10.08 5.31 -1.05
C THR A 399 -10.51 5.01 -2.47
N LEU A 400 -10.65 3.73 -2.81
CA LEU A 400 -10.89 3.25 -4.17
C LEU A 400 -12.32 2.75 -4.37
N GLY A 401 -13.02 2.32 -3.32
CA GLY A 401 -14.31 1.64 -3.42
C GLY A 401 -15.33 2.49 -4.16
N LEU A 402 -15.50 3.75 -3.74
CA LEU A 402 -16.41 4.70 -4.41
C LEU A 402 -15.97 4.99 -5.85
N MET A 403 -14.68 5.22 -6.09
CA MET A 403 -14.19 5.51 -7.45
C MET A 403 -14.38 4.32 -8.39
N VAL A 404 -14.00 3.12 -7.95
CA VAL A 404 -14.07 1.89 -8.76
C VAL A 404 -15.52 1.50 -9.03
N ILE A 405 -16.40 1.57 -8.02
CA ILE A 405 -17.77 1.11 -8.18
C ILE A 405 -18.60 2.07 -9.04
N THR A 406 -18.38 3.38 -8.94
CA THR A 406 -19.07 4.39 -9.78
C THR A 406 -18.67 4.32 -11.24
N ILE A 407 -17.42 3.95 -11.55
CA ILE A 407 -16.97 3.77 -12.94
C ILE A 407 -17.12 2.33 -13.45
N ALA A 408 -17.66 1.41 -12.64
CA ALA A 408 -17.69 -0.02 -12.96
C ALA A 408 -18.39 -0.32 -14.29
N ALA A 409 -19.50 0.38 -14.59
CA ALA A 409 -20.23 0.26 -15.84
C ALA A 409 -19.38 0.63 -17.08
N PHE A 410 -18.43 1.56 -16.94
CA PHE A 410 -17.54 2.00 -18.02
C PHE A 410 -16.28 1.12 -18.15
N VAL A 411 -15.78 0.60 -17.04
CA VAL A 411 -14.54 -0.19 -17.01
C VAL A 411 -14.80 -1.67 -17.33
N ALA A 412 -15.95 -2.22 -16.94
CA ALA A 412 -16.28 -3.63 -17.15
C ALA A 412 -16.21 -4.10 -18.62
N PRO A 413 -16.66 -3.32 -19.63
CA PRO A 413 -16.53 -3.71 -21.03
C PRO A 413 -15.07 -3.81 -21.47
N VAL A 414 -14.21 -2.89 -21.01
CA VAL A 414 -12.76 -2.90 -21.30
C VAL A 414 -12.09 -4.14 -20.70
N ILE A 415 -12.41 -4.47 -19.45
CA ILE A 415 -11.94 -5.70 -18.80
C ILE A 415 -12.44 -6.94 -19.56
N ALA A 416 -13.71 -6.95 -19.99
CA ALA A 416 -14.29 -8.06 -20.73
C ALA A 416 -13.56 -8.30 -22.07
N VAL A 417 -13.21 -7.23 -22.81
CA VAL A 417 -12.37 -7.32 -24.01
C VAL A 417 -10.99 -7.88 -23.67
N ALA A 418 -10.33 -7.38 -22.63
CA ALA A 418 -9.00 -7.85 -22.22
C ALA A 418 -9.02 -9.35 -21.85
N VAL A 419 -10.02 -9.79 -21.08
CA VAL A 419 -10.21 -11.21 -20.72
C VAL A 419 -10.48 -12.05 -21.95
N THR A 420 -11.33 -11.61 -22.87
CA THR A 420 -11.60 -12.28 -24.16
C THR A 420 -10.29 -12.51 -24.92
N VAL A 421 -9.47 -11.46 -25.08
CA VAL A 421 -8.19 -11.53 -25.79
C VAL A 421 -7.23 -12.51 -25.09
N ILE A 422 -7.16 -12.48 -23.76
CA ILE A 422 -6.31 -13.40 -22.99
C ILE A 422 -6.77 -14.85 -23.18
N LEU A 423 -8.08 -15.11 -23.18
CA LEU A 423 -8.64 -16.44 -23.37
C LEU A 423 -8.47 -16.96 -24.81
N TRP A 424 -8.45 -16.08 -25.81
CA TRP A 424 -8.19 -16.47 -27.20
C TRP A 424 -6.71 -16.72 -27.52
N ARG A 425 -5.77 -16.06 -26.83
CA ARG A 425 -4.34 -16.32 -27.03
C ARG A 425 -4.02 -17.78 -26.66
N ARG A 426 -3.66 -18.60 -27.66
CA ARG A 426 -3.20 -19.98 -27.41
C ARG A 426 -1.97 -19.95 -26.51
N PRO A 427 -1.91 -20.77 -25.43
CA PRO A 427 -0.68 -20.89 -24.65
C PRO A 427 0.41 -21.42 -25.59
N ARG A 428 1.52 -20.68 -25.73
CA ARG A 428 2.72 -21.18 -26.40
C ARG A 428 3.05 -22.54 -25.78
N GLN A 429 2.97 -23.61 -26.58
CA GLN A 429 3.45 -24.91 -26.15
C GLN A 429 4.93 -24.74 -25.85
N GLN A 430 5.31 -24.86 -24.58
CA GLN A 430 6.72 -25.06 -24.25
C GLN A 430 7.09 -26.39 -24.88
N ALA A 431 8.02 -26.37 -25.83
CA ALA A 431 8.52 -27.56 -26.50
C ALA A 431 8.90 -28.59 -25.42
N PRO A 432 8.57 -29.89 -25.61
CA PRO A 432 8.99 -30.92 -24.68
C PRO A 432 10.51 -30.84 -24.55
N VAL A 433 10.99 -30.64 -23.32
CA VAL A 433 12.41 -30.80 -23.01
C VAL A 433 12.68 -32.28 -23.25
N THR A 434 13.24 -32.61 -24.41
CA THR A 434 13.75 -33.95 -24.70
C THR A 434 14.77 -34.28 -23.62
N PRO A 435 14.59 -35.37 -22.85
CA PRO A 435 15.63 -35.82 -21.94
C PRO A 435 16.84 -36.16 -22.80
N PHE A 436 17.94 -35.43 -22.61
CA PHE A 436 19.25 -35.82 -23.14
C PHE A 436 19.59 -37.16 -22.50
N VAL A 437 19.38 -38.24 -23.25
CA VAL A 437 19.95 -39.55 -22.95
C VAL A 437 21.44 -39.43 -23.25
N HIS A 438 22.27 -39.44 -22.21
CA HIS A 438 23.69 -39.73 -22.37
C HIS A 438 23.81 -41.18 -22.85
N ALA A 439 24.15 -41.37 -24.12
CA ALA A 439 24.76 -42.60 -24.60
C ALA A 439 26.24 -42.57 -24.24
N ALA A 440 26.71 -43.73 -23.77
CA ALA A 440 28.03 -44.01 -23.19
C ALA A 440 29.19 -43.75 -24.14
#